data_AF-V8N9V1-F1
#
_entry.id   AF-V8N9V1-F1
#
_cell.length_a   1.000
_cell.length_b   1.000
_cell.length_c   1.000
_cell.angle_alpha   90.00
_cell.angle_beta   90.00
_cell.angle_gamma   90.00
#
_symmetry.space_group_name_H-M   'P 1'
#
loop_
_entity.id
_entity.type
_entity.pdbx_description
1 polymer ?
#
loop_
_entity_poly.entity_id
_entity_poly.type
_entity_poly.pdbx_seq_one_letter_code
_entity_poly.pdbx_strand_id
1 'polypeptide(L)'
;MLAFTECVLDLTAVRSGNAELCNSAVSLYQIQESVVVDQISRLSKDWGQVEQLVLYMKAAQLLASSLHLAKAQIKSAKLNLSTAVKQVVKNLNERYKFCIAMCKKLTEKLNQFFSDKQRFVDEINSVTAEKLIYSCAVEMVQAAALDEMFQQTEDIAYRYHKAALLLEGLAKILQDPADIENINRYKASIERRLSALCCNTVAVYE
;
A
#
# COMPACT_ATOMS: atom_id res chain seq x y z
N MET A 1 -6.32 11.98 2.61
CA MET A 1 -5.44 11.76 1.45
C MET A 1 -3.98 11.64 1.85
N LEU A 2 -3.40 12.58 2.62
CA LEU A 2 -2.01 12.48 3.10
C LEU A 2 -1.68 11.15 3.81
N ALA A 3 -2.40 10.80 4.88
CA ALA A 3 -2.19 9.54 5.61
C ALA A 3 -2.38 8.30 4.73
N PHE A 4 -3.32 8.35 3.78
CA PHE A 4 -3.52 7.28 2.81
C PHE A 4 -2.31 7.14 1.88
N THR A 5 -1.81 8.25 1.32
CA THR A 5 -0.62 8.23 0.47
C THR A 5 0.61 7.73 1.25
N GLU A 6 0.77 8.11 2.52
CA GLU A 6 1.83 7.56 3.38
C GLU A 6 1.70 6.05 3.54
N CYS A 7 0.49 5.54 3.81
CA CYS A 7 0.26 4.09 3.88
C CYS A 7 0.59 3.39 2.56
N VAL A 8 0.22 3.97 1.41
CA VAL A 8 0.54 3.43 0.07
C VAL A 8 2.06 3.40 -0.17
N LEU A 9 2.79 4.44 0.28
CA LEU A 9 4.24 4.46 0.17
C LEU A 9 4.89 3.37 1.03
N ASP A 10 4.38 3.10 2.23
CA ASP A 10 4.88 2.00 3.06
C ASP A 10 4.72 0.64 2.37
N LEU A 11 3.66 0.43 1.59
CA LEU A 11 3.45 -0.82 0.84
C LEU A 11 4.57 -1.07 -0.18
N THR A 12 5.17 0.00 -0.72
CA THR A 12 6.28 -0.12 -1.67
C THR A 12 7.55 -0.66 -1.02
N ALA A 13 7.76 -0.40 0.28
CA ALA A 13 8.94 -0.89 1.00
C ALA A 13 8.90 -2.41 1.20
N VAL A 14 7.72 -2.95 1.51
CA VAL A 14 7.50 -4.39 1.70
C VAL A 14 7.78 -5.18 0.42
N ARG A 15 7.45 -4.60 -0.75
CA ARG A 15 7.61 -5.23 -2.06
C ARG A 15 9.01 -5.06 -2.67
N SER A 16 9.95 -4.40 -1.97
CA SER A 16 11.30 -4.09 -2.49
C SER A 16 12.33 -5.21 -2.34
N GLY A 17 11.97 -6.34 -1.73
CA GLY A 17 12.88 -7.49 -1.63
C GLY A 17 13.01 -8.13 -0.25
N ASN A 18 12.19 -7.80 0.75
CA ASN A 18 12.12 -8.60 1.97
C ASN A 18 10.96 -9.59 1.87
N ALA A 19 11.15 -10.60 1.03
CA ALA A 19 10.42 -11.87 1.09
C ALA A 19 10.80 -12.70 2.34
N GLU A 20 11.21 -12.05 3.43
CA GLU A 20 11.64 -12.72 4.67
C GLU A 20 10.46 -12.95 5.63
N LEU A 21 9.32 -12.29 5.43
CA LEU A 21 8.14 -12.44 6.30
C LEU A 21 7.18 -13.58 5.89
N CYS A 22 7.44 -14.28 4.78
CA CYS A 22 6.68 -15.49 4.41
C CYS A 22 7.48 -16.80 4.60
N ASN A 23 8.66 -16.74 5.23
CA ASN A 23 9.50 -17.93 5.46
C ASN A 23 9.25 -18.63 6.81
N SER A 24 8.25 -18.25 7.60
CA SER A 24 8.08 -18.80 8.95
C SER A 24 7.43 -20.21 9.04
N ALA A 25 7.33 -20.97 7.94
CA ALA A 25 6.87 -22.37 8.03
C ALA A 25 7.45 -23.37 7.03
N VAL A 26 8.41 -23.01 6.16
CA VAL A 26 8.88 -23.92 5.07
C VAL A 26 10.39 -24.16 5.10
N SER A 27 10.98 -24.34 6.28
CA SER A 27 12.38 -24.77 6.41
C SER A 27 12.49 -26.23 6.85
N LEU A 28 11.99 -27.16 6.03
CA LEU A 28 12.30 -28.59 6.20
C LEU A 28 12.59 -29.38 4.91
N TYR A 29 12.72 -28.73 3.75
CA TYR A 29 13.24 -29.41 2.56
C TYR A 29 14.32 -28.54 1.91
N GLN A 30 15.56 -29.04 1.88
CA GLN A 30 16.64 -28.50 1.05
C GLN A 30 16.19 -28.55 -0.41
N ILE A 31 15.69 -27.43 -0.93
CA ILE A 31 15.37 -27.27 -2.35
C ILE A 31 16.71 -27.19 -3.08
N GLN A 32 17.01 -28.20 -3.91
CA GLN A 32 18.13 -28.14 -4.86
C GLN A 32 18.05 -26.84 -5.67
N GLU A 33 19.12 -26.03 -5.65
CA GLU A 33 19.30 -24.88 -6.54
C GLU A 33 19.20 -25.34 -8.00
N SER A 34 18.04 -25.12 -8.60
CA SER A 34 17.72 -25.45 -9.98
C SER A 34 17.57 -24.16 -10.78
N VAL A 35 18.04 -24.17 -12.03
CA VAL A 35 17.91 -23.05 -12.98
C VAL A 35 16.46 -22.54 -13.10
N VAL A 36 15.48 -23.43 -12.90
CA VAL A 36 14.05 -23.08 -12.89
C VAL A 36 13.67 -22.23 -11.67
N VAL A 37 14.23 -22.53 -10.49
CA VAL A 37 14.02 -21.76 -9.25
C VAL A 37 14.60 -20.36 -9.37
N ASP A 38 15.77 -20.22 -9.99
CA ASP A 38 16.38 -18.92 -10.25
C ASP A 38 15.56 -18.08 -11.23
N GLN A 39 15.01 -18.70 -12.28
CA GLN A 39 14.17 -18.00 -13.25
C GLN A 39 12.84 -17.55 -12.62
N ILE A 40 12.19 -18.40 -11.80
CA ILE A 40 10.98 -18.03 -11.05
C ILE A 40 11.29 -16.88 -10.08
N SER A 41 12.42 -16.94 -9.36
CA SER A 41 12.83 -15.90 -8.42
C SER A 41 13.07 -14.55 -9.11
N ARG A 42 13.72 -14.57 -10.28
CA ARG A 42 13.92 -13.37 -11.10
C ARG A 42 12.60 -12.77 -11.58
N LEU A 43 11.69 -13.61 -12.09
CA LEU A 43 10.38 -13.14 -12.53
C LEU A 43 9.53 -12.57 -11.39
N SER A 44 9.56 -13.19 -10.23
CA SER A 44 8.89 -12.68 -9.02
C SER A 44 9.45 -11.32 -8.59
N LYS A 45 10.78 -11.17 -8.62
CA LYS A 45 11.44 -9.89 -8.31
C LYS A 45 11.08 -8.77 -9.29
N ASP A 46 11.07 -9.06 -10.58
CA ASP A 46 10.71 -8.09 -11.61
C ASP A 46 9.21 -7.73 -11.50
N TRP A 47 8.35 -8.69 -11.17
CA TRP A 47 6.93 -8.44 -10.91
C TRP A 47 6.70 -7.54 -9.70
N GLY A 48 7.39 -7.79 -8.59
CA GLY A 48 7.36 -6.90 -7.41
C GLY A 48 7.76 -5.46 -7.77
N GLN A 49 8.70 -5.27 -8.68
CA GLN A 49 9.09 -3.93 -9.16
C GLN A 49 8.00 -3.27 -10.02
N VAL A 50 7.24 -4.04 -10.82
CA VAL A 50 6.08 -3.52 -11.56
C VAL A 50 5.01 -3.04 -10.58
N GLU A 51 4.69 -3.83 -9.56
CA GLU A 51 3.73 -3.45 -8.52
C GLU A 51 4.17 -2.19 -7.77
N GLN A 52 5.46 -2.10 -7.41
CA GLN A 52 6.04 -0.90 -6.81
C GLN A 52 5.89 0.33 -7.71
N LEU A 53 6.17 0.18 -9.01
CA LEU A 53 6.06 1.27 -9.97
C LEU A 53 4.60 1.79 -10.02
N VAL A 54 3.63 0.89 -10.12
CA VAL A 54 2.20 1.23 -10.15
C VAL A 54 1.79 1.96 -8.87
N LEU A 55 2.25 1.51 -7.69
CA LEU A 55 1.98 2.17 -6.41
C LEU A 55 2.63 3.56 -6.32
N TYR A 56 3.88 3.73 -6.75
CA TYR A 56 4.54 5.04 -6.77
C TYR A 56 3.89 6.01 -7.76
N MET A 57 3.46 5.53 -8.93
CA MET A 57 2.70 6.34 -9.90
C MET A 57 1.39 6.83 -9.28
N LYS A 58 0.67 5.95 -8.58
CA LYS A 58 -0.56 6.33 -7.87
C LYS A 58 -0.28 7.35 -6.76
N ALA A 59 0.73 7.10 -5.92
CA ALA A 59 1.13 8.04 -4.87
C ALA A 59 1.49 9.42 -5.45
N ALA A 60 2.26 9.47 -6.54
CA ALA A 60 2.60 10.70 -7.24
C ALA A 60 1.34 11.43 -7.75
N GLN A 61 0.39 10.72 -8.34
CA GLN A 61 -0.89 11.29 -8.80
C GLN A 61 -1.67 11.91 -7.63
N LEU A 62 -1.79 11.21 -6.50
CA LEU A 62 -2.51 11.70 -5.32
C LEU A 62 -1.83 12.93 -4.69
N LEU A 63 -0.49 12.92 -4.63
CA LEU A 63 0.30 14.04 -4.12
C LEU A 63 0.20 15.26 -5.04
N ALA A 64 0.25 15.06 -6.36
CA ALA A 64 0.03 16.13 -7.34
C ALA A 64 -1.35 16.77 -7.17
N SER A 65 -2.42 15.96 -7.10
CA SER A 65 -3.77 16.45 -6.85
C SER A 65 -3.87 17.23 -5.53
N SER A 66 -3.21 16.76 -4.47
CA SER A 66 -3.18 17.44 -3.18
C SER A 66 -2.44 18.78 -3.24
N LEU A 67 -1.32 18.86 -3.97
CA LEU A 67 -0.57 20.09 -4.21
C LEU A 67 -1.37 21.10 -5.04
N HIS A 68 -2.06 20.62 -6.09
CA HIS A 68 -2.95 21.45 -6.90
C HIS A 68 -4.10 22.02 -6.06
N LEU A 69 -4.74 21.19 -5.23
CA LEU A 69 -5.78 21.63 -4.31
C LEU A 69 -5.25 22.68 -3.33
N ALA A 70 -4.10 22.42 -2.68
CA ALA A 70 -3.50 23.38 -1.75
C ALA A 70 -3.22 24.73 -2.43
N LYS A 71 -2.65 24.71 -3.65
CA LYS A 71 -2.40 25.91 -4.46
C LYS A 71 -3.70 26.66 -4.78
N ALA A 72 -4.77 25.95 -5.13
CA ALA A 72 -6.07 26.55 -5.43
C ALA A 72 -6.70 27.20 -4.18
N GLN A 73 -6.68 26.51 -3.04
CA GLN A 73 -7.25 27.01 -1.78
C GLN A 73 -6.49 28.22 -1.23
N ILE A 74 -5.16 28.26 -1.40
CA ILE A 74 -4.33 29.42 -1.05
C ILE A 74 -4.69 30.61 -1.94
N LYS A 75 -4.80 30.39 -3.27
CA LYS A 75 -5.20 31.44 -4.21
C LYS A 75 -6.59 32.00 -3.94
N SER A 76 -7.52 31.15 -3.49
CA SER A 76 -8.88 31.57 -3.14
C SER A 76 -9.03 32.08 -1.70
N ALA A 77 -7.92 32.31 -0.98
CA ALA A 77 -7.89 32.75 0.42
C ALA A 77 -8.68 31.85 1.41
N LYS A 78 -9.00 30.62 1.01
CA LYS A 78 -9.65 29.61 1.88
C LYS A 78 -8.65 28.90 2.78
N LEU A 79 -7.37 28.93 2.39
CA LEU A 79 -6.26 28.40 3.19
C LEU A 79 -5.23 29.51 3.44
N ASN A 80 -5.04 29.86 4.71
CA ASN A 80 -4.07 30.87 5.11
C ASN A 80 -2.63 30.34 5.05
N LEU A 81 -1.70 31.15 4.54
CA LEU A 81 -0.28 30.82 4.40
C LEU A 81 0.49 30.87 5.74
N SER A 82 0.07 30.05 6.71
CA SER A 82 0.76 29.87 7.99
C SER A 82 2.04 29.04 7.85
N THR A 83 2.89 29.06 8.88
CA THR A 83 4.08 28.19 8.97
C THR A 83 3.71 26.72 8.85
N ALA A 84 2.62 26.29 9.49
CA ALA A 84 2.13 24.91 9.41
C ALA A 84 1.72 24.53 7.98
N VAL A 85 0.95 25.39 7.30
CA VAL A 85 0.53 25.14 5.91
C VAL A 85 1.73 25.09 4.97
N LYS A 86 2.70 26.01 5.12
CA LYS A 86 3.95 25.98 4.35
C LYS A 86 4.71 24.67 4.56
N GLN A 87 4.79 24.19 5.80
CA GLN A 87 5.48 22.95 6.11
C GLN A 87 4.80 21.72 5.50
N VAL A 88 3.46 21.65 5.56
CA VAL A 88 2.69 20.56 4.93
C VAL A 88 2.85 20.57 3.41
N VAL A 89 2.77 21.73 2.77
CA VAL A 89 2.96 21.85 1.31
C VAL A 89 4.39 21.49 0.90
N LYS A 90 5.38 21.91 1.68
CA LYS A 90 6.79 21.52 1.46
C LYS A 90 6.96 20.00 1.52
N ASN A 91 6.43 19.36 2.56
CA ASN A 91 6.49 17.91 2.72
C ASN A 91 5.76 17.16 1.58
N LEU A 92 4.57 17.62 1.18
CA LEU A 92 3.85 17.08 0.01
C LEU A 92 4.72 17.11 -1.26
N ASN A 93 5.41 18.22 -1.49
CA ASN A 93 6.27 18.41 -2.66
C ASN A 93 7.54 17.54 -2.60
N GLU A 94 8.15 17.39 -1.43
CA GLU A 94 9.30 16.50 -1.22
C GLU A 94 8.92 15.04 -1.51
N ARG A 95 7.78 14.58 -0.97
CA ARG A 95 7.25 13.24 -1.24
C ARG A 95 6.88 13.04 -2.70
N TYR A 96 6.28 14.04 -3.34
CA TYR A 96 5.98 13.98 -4.78
C TYR A 96 7.25 13.79 -5.61
N LYS A 97 8.28 14.61 -5.36
CA LYS A 97 9.58 14.50 -6.04
C LYS A 97 10.23 13.14 -5.81
N PHE A 98 10.16 12.61 -4.58
CA PHE A 98 10.63 11.27 -4.27
C PHE A 98 9.93 10.19 -5.10
N CYS A 99 8.59 10.23 -5.19
CA CYS A 99 7.82 9.29 -6.02
C CYS A 99 8.24 9.36 -7.48
N ILE A 100 8.39 10.57 -8.04
CA ILE A 100 8.85 10.75 -9.43
C ILE A 100 10.24 10.16 -9.66
N ALA A 101 11.17 10.35 -8.72
CA ALA A 101 12.51 9.77 -8.81
C ALA A 101 12.47 8.23 -8.79
N MET A 102 11.64 7.65 -7.91
CA MET A 102 11.46 6.20 -7.84
C MET A 102 10.79 5.63 -9.08
N CYS A 103 9.75 6.30 -9.62
CA CYS A 103 9.13 5.90 -10.89
C CYS A 103 10.14 5.84 -12.02
N LYS A 104 11.00 6.87 -12.17
CA LYS A 104 12.05 6.89 -13.19
C LYS A 104 13.02 5.72 -13.03
N LYS A 105 13.54 5.54 -11.81
CA LYS A 105 14.48 4.46 -11.48
C LYS A 105 13.89 3.07 -11.77
N LEU A 106 12.63 2.83 -11.41
CA LEU A 106 11.96 1.55 -11.64
C LEU A 106 11.67 1.34 -13.13
N THR A 107 11.22 2.39 -13.83
CA THR A 107 11.00 2.33 -15.29
C THR A 107 12.29 1.95 -16.02
N GLU A 108 13.41 2.60 -15.67
CA GLU A 108 14.72 2.29 -16.26
C GLU A 108 15.14 0.83 -16.04
N LYS A 109 14.94 0.30 -14.83
CA LYS A 109 15.23 -1.11 -14.51
C LYS A 109 14.32 -2.08 -15.26
N LEU A 110 13.06 -1.73 -15.42
CA LEU A 110 12.03 -2.55 -16.07
C LEU A 110 12.03 -2.44 -17.59
N ASN A 111 12.82 -1.54 -18.20
CA ASN A 111 12.86 -1.36 -19.65
C ASN A 111 13.22 -2.67 -20.40
N GLN A 112 14.15 -3.47 -19.87
CA GLN A 112 14.47 -4.78 -20.43
C GLN A 112 13.33 -5.79 -20.21
N PHE A 113 12.71 -5.77 -19.03
CA PHE A 113 11.59 -6.63 -18.67
C PHE A 113 10.36 -6.43 -19.57
N PHE A 114 10.03 -5.17 -19.88
CA PHE A 114 8.92 -4.84 -20.80
C PHE A 114 9.24 -5.19 -22.25
N SER A 115 10.50 -5.10 -22.67
CA SER A 115 10.92 -5.39 -24.05
C SER A 115 10.90 -6.89 -24.37
N ASP A 116 11.23 -7.74 -23.40
CA ASP A 116 11.34 -9.19 -23.62
C ASP A 116 9.99 -9.92 -23.71
N LYS A 117 8.86 -9.28 -23.39
CA LYS A 117 7.61 -10.01 -23.14
C LYS A 117 6.32 -9.34 -23.62
N GLN A 118 6.02 -9.48 -24.92
CA GLN A 118 4.67 -9.33 -25.47
C GLN A 118 3.63 -10.25 -24.75
N ARG A 119 4.09 -11.37 -24.16
CA ARG A 119 3.26 -12.41 -23.50
C ARG A 119 2.62 -12.01 -22.17
N PHE A 120 3.09 -10.95 -21.51
CA PHE A 120 2.61 -10.56 -20.18
C PHE A 120 1.91 -9.20 -20.21
N VAL A 121 1.70 -8.63 -21.39
CA VAL A 121 1.09 -7.32 -21.57
C VAL A 121 -0.30 -7.28 -20.94
N ASP A 122 -1.11 -8.32 -21.15
CA ASP A 122 -2.47 -8.39 -20.56
C ASP A 122 -2.43 -8.49 -19.03
N GLU A 123 -1.46 -9.22 -18.48
CA GLU A 123 -1.29 -9.35 -17.03
C GLU A 123 -0.79 -8.04 -16.41
N ILE A 124 0.18 -7.37 -17.04
CA ILE A 124 0.68 -6.05 -16.64
C ILE A 124 -0.45 -5.01 -16.70
N ASN A 125 -1.27 -5.04 -17.75
CA ASN A 125 -2.42 -4.14 -17.91
C ASN A 125 -3.52 -4.40 -16.88
N SER A 126 -3.55 -5.59 -16.27
CA SER A 126 -4.52 -5.94 -15.23
C SER A 126 -4.12 -5.46 -13.82
N VAL A 127 -2.83 -5.13 -13.63
CA VAL A 127 -2.27 -4.60 -12.37
C VAL A 127 -2.68 -3.15 -12.21
N THR A 128 -3.49 -2.88 -11.19
CA THR A 128 -3.89 -1.52 -10.82
C THR A 128 -3.51 -1.24 -9.38
N ALA A 129 -3.23 0.02 -9.07
CA ALA A 129 -2.91 0.41 -7.70
C ALA A 129 -4.07 0.11 -6.75
N GLU A 130 -5.31 0.28 -7.22
CA GLU A 130 -6.54 -0.01 -6.50
C GLU A 130 -6.60 -1.47 -6.04
N LYS A 131 -6.35 -2.41 -6.96
CA LYS A 131 -6.33 -3.85 -6.65
C LYS A 131 -5.20 -4.18 -5.67
N LEU A 132 -4.00 -3.65 -5.90
CA LEU A 132 -2.85 -3.89 -5.02
C LEU A 132 -3.09 -3.37 -3.58
N ILE A 133 -3.68 -2.19 -3.47
CA ILE A 133 -4.04 -1.58 -2.17
C ILE A 133 -5.10 -2.42 -1.47
N TYR A 134 -6.13 -2.87 -2.20
CA TYR A 134 -7.16 -3.75 -1.65
C TYR A 134 -6.58 -5.07 -1.16
N SER A 135 -5.82 -5.78 -2.02
CA SER A 135 -5.21 -7.06 -1.66
C SER A 135 -4.32 -6.92 -0.44
N CYS A 136 -3.49 -5.89 -0.36
CA CYS A 136 -2.65 -5.65 0.80
C CYS A 136 -3.44 -5.37 2.09
N ALA A 137 -4.54 -4.60 2.00
CA ALA A 137 -5.42 -4.39 3.14
C ALA A 137 -6.08 -5.70 3.62
N VAL A 138 -6.48 -6.57 2.69
CA VAL A 138 -7.03 -7.91 3.00
C VAL A 138 -5.97 -8.79 3.65
N GLU A 139 -4.79 -8.91 3.06
CA GLU A 139 -3.65 -9.68 3.60
C GLU A 139 -3.28 -9.22 5.01
N MET A 140 -3.23 -7.90 5.23
CA MET A 140 -2.92 -7.30 6.53
C MET A 140 -3.96 -7.65 7.61
N VAL A 141 -5.23 -7.65 7.25
CA VAL A 141 -6.35 -8.05 8.13
C VAL A 141 -6.31 -9.54 8.43
N GLN A 142 -6.05 -10.38 7.42
CA GLN A 142 -5.96 -11.82 7.60
C GLN A 142 -4.78 -12.20 8.49
N ALA A 143 -3.61 -11.60 8.28
CA ALA A 143 -2.45 -11.79 9.14
C ALA A 143 -2.74 -11.33 10.58
N ALA A 144 -3.37 -10.17 10.76
CA ALA A 144 -3.73 -9.68 12.09
C ALA A 144 -4.74 -10.60 12.80
N ALA A 145 -5.71 -11.15 12.09
CA ALA A 145 -6.69 -12.09 12.64
C ALA A 145 -6.09 -13.46 12.99
N LEU A 146 -5.11 -13.93 12.21
CA LEU A 146 -4.36 -15.14 12.55
C LEU A 146 -3.54 -14.94 13.82
N ASP A 147 -2.78 -13.86 13.90
CA ASP A 147 -1.95 -13.55 15.08
C ASP A 147 -2.82 -13.38 16.33
N GLU A 148 -3.99 -12.78 16.17
CA GLU A 148 -5.00 -12.68 17.23
C GLU A 148 -5.49 -14.06 17.70
N MET A 149 -5.77 -14.98 16.77
CA MET A 149 -6.17 -16.36 17.07
C MET A 149 -5.06 -17.12 17.82
N PHE A 150 -3.79 -16.81 17.52
CA PHE A 150 -2.61 -17.39 18.18
C PHE A 150 -2.14 -16.59 19.40
N GLN A 151 -2.91 -15.60 19.87
CA GLN A 151 -2.59 -14.75 21.04
C GLN A 151 -1.26 -13.97 20.91
N GLN A 152 -0.82 -13.70 19.69
CA GLN A 152 0.33 -12.85 19.41
C GLN A 152 -0.12 -11.38 19.35
N THR A 153 -0.03 -10.66 20.47
CA THR A 153 -0.68 -9.36 20.60
C THR A 153 0.04 -8.18 19.95
N GLU A 154 1.26 -8.38 19.44
CA GLU A 154 2.06 -7.28 18.89
C GLU A 154 1.44 -6.71 17.61
N ASP A 155 1.25 -5.40 17.60
CA ASP A 155 0.82 -4.59 16.47
C ASP A 155 -0.50 -5.00 15.77
N ILE A 156 -1.32 -5.87 16.38
CA ILE A 156 -2.63 -6.27 15.83
C ILE A 156 -3.50 -5.01 15.58
N ALA A 157 -3.66 -4.17 16.61
CA ALA A 157 -4.47 -2.96 16.51
C ALA A 157 -3.92 -1.98 15.46
N TYR A 158 -2.59 -1.86 15.37
CA TYR A 158 -1.94 -1.03 14.36
C TYR A 158 -2.22 -1.53 12.94
N ARG A 159 -2.11 -2.85 12.70
CA ARG A 159 -2.38 -3.45 11.39
C ARG A 159 -3.84 -3.30 10.97
N TYR A 160 -4.80 -3.54 11.87
CA TYR A 160 -6.20 -3.27 11.57
C TYR A 160 -6.45 -1.78 11.28
N HIS A 161 -5.85 -0.86 12.05
CA HIS A 161 -6.00 0.58 11.81
C HIS A 161 -5.43 0.99 10.44
N LYS A 162 -4.24 0.49 10.09
CA LYS A 162 -3.60 0.73 8.79
C LYS A 162 -4.43 0.17 7.64
N ALA A 163 -4.99 -1.03 7.77
CA ALA A 163 -5.90 -1.60 6.78
C ALA A 163 -7.18 -0.76 6.61
N ALA A 164 -7.78 -0.30 7.71
CA ALA A 164 -8.95 0.59 7.66
C ALA A 164 -8.64 1.93 6.95
N LEU A 165 -7.46 2.52 7.21
CA LEU A 165 -6.99 3.73 6.51
C LEU A 165 -6.78 3.51 5.01
N LEU A 166 -6.23 2.36 4.61
CA LEU A 166 -6.07 1.97 3.21
C LEU A 166 -7.43 1.84 2.51
N LEU A 167 -8.39 1.15 3.14
CA LEU A 167 -9.75 0.99 2.60
C LEU A 167 -10.50 2.33 2.51
N GLU A 168 -10.36 3.21 3.51
CA GLU A 168 -10.98 4.53 3.45
C GLU A 168 -10.42 5.38 2.31
N GLY A 169 -9.10 5.34 2.09
CA GLY A 169 -8.49 6.06 0.98
C GLY A 169 -8.85 5.45 -0.37
N LEU A 170 -8.94 4.12 -0.44
CA LEU A 170 -9.35 3.39 -1.64
C LEU A 170 -10.78 3.74 -2.06
N ALA A 171 -11.72 3.80 -1.12
CA ALA A 171 -13.10 4.21 -1.38
C ALA A 171 -13.21 5.63 -2.00
N LYS A 172 -12.24 6.52 -1.75
CA LYS A 172 -12.21 7.90 -2.29
C LYS A 172 -11.65 7.99 -3.71
N ILE A 173 -11.01 6.93 -4.21
CA ILE A 173 -10.36 6.91 -5.54
C ILE A 173 -11.05 5.97 -6.53
N LEU A 174 -11.94 5.09 -6.04
CA LEU A 174 -12.78 4.25 -6.88
C LEU A 174 -13.89 5.07 -7.55
N GLN A 175 -14.40 4.53 -8.65
CA GLN A 175 -15.46 5.13 -9.45
C GLN A 175 -16.76 4.33 -9.41
N ASP A 176 -16.66 3.00 -9.30
CA ASP A 176 -17.83 2.12 -9.26
C ASP A 176 -18.51 2.15 -7.88
N PRO A 177 -19.83 2.44 -7.80
CA PRO A 177 -20.53 2.57 -6.53
C PRO A 177 -20.66 1.24 -5.77
N ALA A 178 -20.75 0.10 -6.48
CA ALA A 178 -20.83 -1.20 -5.83
C ALA A 178 -19.49 -1.58 -5.19
N ASP A 179 -18.37 -1.29 -5.85
CA ASP A 179 -17.04 -1.46 -5.26
C ASP A 179 -16.84 -0.57 -4.03
N ILE A 180 -17.29 0.69 -4.09
CA ILE A 180 -17.24 1.62 -2.94
C ILE A 180 -18.07 1.08 -1.76
N GLU A 181 -19.27 0.56 -2.02
CA GLU A 181 -20.12 -0.03 -0.99
C GLU A 181 -19.46 -1.26 -0.34
N ASN A 182 -18.91 -2.16 -1.15
CA ASN A 182 -18.22 -3.36 -0.68
C ASN A 182 -17.02 -3.00 0.22
N ILE A 183 -16.21 -2.03 -0.21
CA ILE A 183 -15.07 -1.55 0.60
C ILE A 183 -15.53 -0.93 1.91
N ASN A 184 -16.59 -0.11 1.90
CA ASN A 184 -17.11 0.49 3.12
C ASN A 184 -17.66 -0.56 4.10
N ARG A 185 -18.35 -1.59 3.60
CA ARG A 185 -18.78 -2.72 4.42
C ARG A 185 -17.62 -3.47 5.05
N TYR A 186 -16.56 -3.71 4.28
CA TYR A 186 -15.38 -4.40 4.80
C TYR A 186 -14.65 -3.55 5.86
N LYS A 187 -14.44 -2.26 5.57
CA LYS A 187 -13.92 -1.29 6.53
C LYS A 187 -14.73 -1.27 7.83
N ALA A 188 -16.05 -1.18 7.76
CA ALA A 188 -16.92 -1.17 8.94
C ALA A 188 -16.82 -2.47 9.77
N SER A 189 -16.47 -3.59 9.14
CA SER A 189 -16.22 -4.85 9.84
C SER A 189 -14.91 -4.82 10.62
N ILE A 190 -13.85 -4.23 10.03
CA ILE A 190 -12.56 -4.02 10.69
C ILE A 190 -12.70 -3.04 11.86
N GLU A 191 -13.43 -1.94 11.67
CA GLU A 191 -13.67 -0.95 12.73
C GLU A 191 -14.42 -1.56 13.92
N ARG A 192 -15.42 -2.41 13.68
CA ARG A 192 -16.09 -3.17 14.76
C ARG A 192 -15.13 -4.09 15.51
N ARG A 193 -14.23 -4.79 14.80
CA ARG A 193 -13.22 -5.65 15.44
C ARG A 193 -12.25 -4.82 16.28
N LEU A 194 -11.79 -3.69 15.76
CA LEU A 194 -10.93 -2.72 16.46
C LEU A 194 -11.58 -2.23 17.75
N SER A 195 -12.85 -1.81 17.71
CA SER A 195 -13.57 -1.40 18.91
C SER A 195 -13.61 -2.50 19.96
N ALA A 196 -13.88 -3.75 19.55
CA ALA A 196 -13.88 -4.89 20.47
C ALA A 196 -12.49 -5.18 21.06
N LEU A 197 -11.40 -5.02 20.29
CA LEU A 197 -10.04 -5.14 20.81
C LEU A 197 -9.75 -4.10 21.89
N CYS A 198 -10.09 -2.84 21.64
CA CYS A 198 -9.86 -1.74 22.59
C CYS A 198 -10.71 -1.88 23.86
N CYS A 199 -11.94 -2.40 23.77
CA CYS A 199 -12.77 -2.66 24.94
C CYS A 199 -12.20 -3.80 25.81
N ASN A 200 -11.68 -4.87 25.19
CA ASN A 200 -11.11 -5.99 25.93
C ASN A 200 -9.82 -5.61 26.69
N THR A 201 -9.02 -4.68 26.19
CA THR A 201 -7.85 -4.17 26.92
C THR A 201 -8.20 -3.42 28.21
N VAL A 202 -9.42 -2.89 28.34
CA VAL A 202 -9.86 -2.18 29.56
C VAL A 202 -10.31 -3.16 30.65
N ALA A 203 -10.87 -4.32 30.26
CA ALA A 203 -11.40 -5.32 31.21
C ALA A 203 -10.32 -6.20 31.87
N VAL A 204 -9.04 -6.07 31.48
CA VAL A 204 -7.93 -6.86 32.06
C VAL A 204 -7.25 -6.12 33.23
N TYR A 205 -7.67 -4.89 33.53
CA TYR A 205 -7.14 -4.07 34.63
C TYR A 205 -8.14 -3.83 35.78
N GLU A 206 -9.24 -4.58 35.84
CA GLU A 206 -10.15 -4.68 37.00
C GLU A 206 -10.11 -6.09 37.59
#